data_AF-A0A485LNP2-F1
#
_entry.id   AF-A0A485LNP2-F1
#
_cell.length_a   1.000
_cell.length_b   1.000
_cell.length_c   1.000
_cell.angle_alpha   90.00
_cell.angle_beta   90.00
_cell.angle_gamma   90.00
#
_symmetry.space_group_name_H-M   'P 1'
#
loop_
_entity.id
_entity.type
_entity.pdbx_description
1 polymer ?
#
loop_
_entity_poly.entity_id
_entity_poly.type
_entity_poly.pdbx_seq_one_letter_code
_entity_poly.pdbx_strand_id
1 'polypeptide(L)'
;MTLHGSRDAVQELSTYDVCVQFVKPYTRDSELSLVNQVHRHHPNANQYVKEVTWFVSHAWSYKYLDVVDALTDFFDFEGLDSDNVAVWFCMFNNNQHLTQGNVVPFDI
;
A
#
# COMPACT_ATOMS: atom_id res chain seq x y z
N MET A 1 5.90 21.17 -4.29
CA MET A 1 6.02 20.41 -3.03
C MET A 1 5.32 19.09 -3.26
N THR A 2 6.09 18.02 -3.50
CA THR A 2 5.55 16.68 -3.71
C THR A 2 5.02 16.20 -2.37
N LEU A 3 3.71 16.34 -2.14
CA LEU A 3 3.05 16.14 -0.85
C LEU A 3 3.05 14.65 -0.41
N HIS A 4 3.61 13.76 -1.23
CA HIS A 4 3.58 12.31 -1.08
C HIS A 4 5.04 11.83 -1.18
N GLY A 5 5.53 11.25 -0.08
CA GLY A 5 6.94 11.07 0.24
C GLY A 5 7.84 10.75 -0.95
N SER A 6 8.84 11.60 -1.19
CA SER A 6 9.99 11.22 -2.00
C SER A 6 10.61 9.94 -1.42
N ARG A 7 11.34 9.17 -2.23
CA ARG A 7 12.05 7.97 -1.74
C ARG A 7 12.88 8.28 -0.49
N ASP A 8 13.50 9.47 -0.45
CA ASP A 8 14.24 9.96 0.72
C ASP A 8 13.38 10.05 2.00
N ALA A 9 12.11 10.46 1.89
CA ALA A 9 11.20 10.60 3.03
C ALA A 9 10.77 9.26 3.64
N VAL A 10 10.94 8.16 2.91
CA VAL A 10 10.50 6.81 3.31
C VAL A 10 11.66 5.80 3.36
N GLN A 11 12.90 6.23 3.13
CA GLN A 11 14.06 5.36 2.92
C GLN A 11 14.34 4.41 4.09
N GLU A 12 14.16 4.89 5.31
CA GLU A 12 14.41 4.11 6.54
C GLU A 12 13.11 3.62 7.19
N LEU A 13 11.96 3.78 6.52
CA LEU A 13 10.67 3.43 7.09
C LEU A 13 10.31 1.99 6.75
N SER A 14 9.84 1.27 7.77
CA SER A 14 9.14 0.01 7.54
C SER A 14 7.77 0.23 6.89
N THR A 15 7.19 -0.82 6.33
CA THR A 15 5.79 -0.78 5.87
C THR A 15 4.82 -0.42 7.01
N TYR A 16 5.11 -0.82 8.26
CA TYR A 16 4.36 -0.35 9.43
C TYR A 16 4.45 1.17 9.61
N ASP A 17 5.67 1.71 9.55
CA ASP A 17 5.90 3.15 9.71
C ASP A 17 5.20 3.94 8.61
N VAL A 18 5.28 3.49 7.36
CA VAL A 18 4.57 4.12 6.25
C VAL A 18 3.06 4.12 6.47
N CYS A 19 2.51 3.02 6.97
CA CYS A 19 1.09 2.92 7.29
C CYS A 19 0.66 3.94 8.36
N VAL A 20 1.41 4.03 9.46
CA VAL A 20 1.07 4.90 10.59
C VAL A 20 1.33 6.37 10.28
N GLN A 21 2.40 6.69 9.54
CA GLN A 21 2.83 8.07 9.30
C GLN A 21 2.17 8.71 8.08
N PHE A 22 1.75 7.91 7.08
CA PHE A 22 1.20 8.44 5.83
C PHE A 22 -0.20 7.92 5.53
N VAL A 23 -0.41 6.60 5.55
CA VAL A 23 -1.69 6.00 5.13
C VAL A 23 -2.82 6.38 6.08
N LYS A 24 -2.67 6.11 7.38
CA LYS A 24 -3.70 6.42 8.39
C LYS A 24 -4.01 7.93 8.47
N PRO A 25 -3.02 8.85 8.48
CA PRO A 25 -3.31 10.27 8.48
C PRO A 25 -4.03 10.74 7.21
N TYR A 26 -3.66 10.20 6.04
CA TYR A 26 -4.30 10.54 4.78
C TYR A 26 -5.76 10.08 4.71
N THR A 27 -6.05 8.88 5.25
CA THR A 27 -7.41 8.31 5.24
C THR A 27 -8.26 8.66 6.45
N ARG A 28 -7.72 9.36 7.44
CA ARG A 28 -8.38 9.66 8.72
C ARG A 28 -9.79 10.22 8.56
N ASP A 29 -9.96 11.26 7.74
CA ASP A 29 -11.24 11.97 7.68
C ASP A 29 -12.31 11.17 6.91
N SER A 30 -11.88 10.24 6.05
CA SER A 30 -12.78 9.37 5.28
C SER A 30 -13.07 8.03 5.97
N GLU A 31 -12.19 7.62 6.89
CA GLU A 31 -12.15 6.28 7.49
C GLU A 31 -12.25 5.15 6.45
N LEU A 32 -11.67 5.33 5.27
CA LEU A 32 -11.60 4.32 4.21
C LEU A 32 -10.21 3.65 4.16
N SER A 33 -10.11 2.55 3.41
CA SER A 33 -8.81 2.10 2.92
C SER A 33 -8.22 3.12 1.94
N LEU A 34 -6.89 3.14 1.77
CA LEU A 34 -6.23 4.08 0.87
C LEU A 34 -6.76 3.93 -0.56
N VAL A 35 -6.90 2.69 -1.03
CA VAL A 35 -7.42 2.38 -2.36
C VAL A 35 -8.83 2.95 -2.54
N ASN A 36 -9.71 2.79 -1.55
CA ASN A 36 -11.07 3.34 -1.63
C ASN A 36 -11.10 4.87 -1.59
N GLN A 37 -10.22 5.51 -0.80
CA GLN A 37 -10.12 6.97 -0.79
C GLN A 37 -9.63 7.50 -2.14
N VAL A 38 -8.57 6.92 -2.70
CA VAL A 38 -8.04 7.32 -4.02
C VAL A 38 -9.09 7.10 -5.10
N HIS A 39 -9.80 5.96 -5.08
CA HIS A 39 -10.85 5.66 -6.03
C HIS A 39 -11.99 6.70 -6.03
N ARG A 40 -12.37 7.19 -4.84
CA ARG A 40 -13.49 8.13 -4.69
C ARG A 40 -13.11 9.60 -4.88
N HIS A 41 -11.89 9.98 -4.53
CA HIS A 41 -11.51 11.39 -4.38
C HIS A 41 -10.40 11.85 -5.33
N HIS A 42 -9.64 10.94 -5.94
CA HIS A 42 -8.57 11.33 -6.85
C HIS A 42 -9.10 11.54 -8.27
N PRO A 43 -8.83 12.67 -8.94
CA PRO A 43 -9.35 12.95 -10.29
C PRO A 43 -8.88 11.93 -11.34
N ASN A 44 -7.71 11.32 -11.11
CA ASN A 44 -7.15 10.26 -11.96
C ASN A 44 -7.23 8.87 -11.30
N ALA A 45 -8.28 8.59 -10.52
CA ALA A 45 -8.46 7.33 -9.79
C ALA A 45 -8.18 6.07 -10.64
N ASN A 46 -8.65 6.04 -11.88
CA ASN A 46 -8.49 4.89 -12.79
C ASN A 46 -7.03 4.59 -13.18
N GLN A 47 -6.11 5.55 -12.98
CA GLN A 47 -4.68 5.32 -13.18
C GLN A 47 -4.06 4.55 -12.02
N TYR A 48 -4.53 4.80 -10.79
CA TYR A 48 -3.91 4.28 -9.55
C TYR A 48 -4.68 3.12 -8.92
N VAL A 49 -5.95 2.94 -9.27
CA VAL A 49 -6.81 1.88 -8.77
C VAL A 49 -7.34 1.07 -9.94
N LYS A 50 -6.92 -0.20 -9.99
CA LYS A 50 -7.27 -1.17 -11.03
C LYS A 50 -7.70 -2.49 -10.39
N GLU A 51 -8.26 -3.38 -11.19
CA GLU A 51 -8.56 -4.74 -10.76
C GLU A 51 -7.27 -5.48 -10.39
N VAL A 52 -7.24 -6.11 -9.21
CA VAL A 52 -6.06 -6.81 -8.71
C VAL A 52 -5.65 -7.94 -9.63
N THR A 53 -4.35 -8.01 -9.94
CA THR A 53 -3.74 -9.11 -10.67
C THR A 53 -2.86 -9.97 -9.76
N TRP A 54 -2.33 -9.40 -8.67
CA TRP A 54 -1.43 -10.09 -7.74
C TRP A 54 -1.79 -9.81 -6.29
N PHE A 55 -1.73 -10.87 -5.46
CA PHE A 55 -1.81 -10.74 -4.02
C PHE A 55 -0.41 -10.80 -3.41
N VAL A 56 -0.06 -9.81 -2.58
CA VAL A 56 1.25 -9.75 -1.92
C VAL A 56 1.07 -9.79 -0.40
N SER A 57 1.69 -10.80 0.21
CA SER A 57 1.87 -10.90 1.66
C SER A 57 3.28 -10.47 2.01
N HIS A 58 3.43 -9.65 3.05
CA HIS A 58 4.72 -9.15 3.51
C HIS A 58 4.74 -9.03 5.04
N ALA A 59 5.94 -8.99 5.62
CA ALA A 59 6.10 -8.62 7.01
C ALA A 59 6.04 -7.10 7.17
N TRP A 60 5.34 -6.64 8.21
CA TRP A 60 5.21 -5.21 8.51
C TRP A 60 6.52 -4.53 8.91
N SER A 61 7.50 -5.31 9.36
CA SER A 61 8.84 -4.85 9.75
C SER A 61 9.79 -4.65 8.57
N TYR A 62 9.44 -5.09 7.36
CA TYR A 62 10.28 -4.88 6.18
C TYR A 62 10.28 -3.42 5.76
N LYS A 63 11.44 -2.95 5.28
CA LYS A 63 11.59 -1.62 4.70
C LYS A 63 10.64 -1.48 3.52
N TYR A 64 9.92 -0.36 3.48
CA TYR A 64 8.95 -0.11 2.43
C TYR A 64 9.61 -0.10 1.04
N LEU A 65 10.74 0.59 0.89
CA LEU A 65 11.44 0.66 -0.39
C LEU A 65 11.97 -0.70 -0.83
N ASP A 66 12.51 -1.53 0.07
CA ASP A 66 12.96 -2.87 -0.29
C ASP A 66 11.81 -3.73 -0.86
N VAL A 67 10.61 -3.59 -0.30
CA VAL A 67 9.42 -4.29 -0.82
C VAL A 67 8.99 -3.74 -2.18
N VAL A 68 8.98 -2.42 -2.36
CA VAL A 68 8.63 -1.78 -3.65
C VAL A 68 9.63 -2.15 -4.74
N ASP A 69 10.92 -2.12 -4.43
CA ASP A 69 12.00 -2.43 -5.38
C ASP A 69 11.94 -3.91 -5.75
N ALA A 70 11.78 -4.82 -4.77
CA ALA A 70 11.64 -6.24 -5.05
C ALA A 70 10.42 -6.58 -5.93
N LEU A 71 9.29 -5.89 -5.74
CA LEU A 71 8.12 -6.05 -6.61
C LEU A 71 8.38 -5.50 -8.01
N THR A 72 9.04 -4.35 -8.12
CA THR A 72 9.40 -3.75 -9.40
C THR A 72 10.33 -4.67 -10.19
N ASP A 73 11.41 -5.13 -9.56
CA ASP A 73 12.36 -6.06 -10.17
C ASP A 73 11.69 -7.38 -10.59
N PHE A 74 10.75 -7.89 -9.79
CA PHE A 74 9.99 -9.10 -10.12
C PHE A 74 9.13 -8.90 -11.37
N PHE A 75 8.34 -7.82 -11.46
CA PHE A 75 7.47 -7.60 -12.61
C PHE A 75 8.25 -7.27 -13.89
N ASP A 76 9.37 -6.55 -13.76
CA ASP A 76 10.30 -6.31 -14.87
C ASP A 76 10.90 -7.62 -15.38
N PHE A 77 11.29 -8.53 -14.47
CA PHE A 77 11.80 -9.85 -14.83
C PHE A 77 10.76 -10.72 -15.56
N GLU A 78 9.50 -10.67 -15.12
CA GLU A 78 8.38 -11.36 -15.78
C GLU A 78 7.98 -10.72 -17.12
N GLY A 79 8.59 -9.58 -17.50
CA GLY A 79 8.29 -8.86 -18.74
C GLY A 79 6.90 -8.23 -18.74
N LEU A 80 6.34 -7.94 -17.56
CA LEU A 80 5.04 -7.31 -17.41
C LEU A 80 5.16 -5.80 -17.52
N ASP A 81 4.23 -5.19 -18.26
CA ASP A 81 4.08 -3.75 -18.25
C ASP A 81 3.54 -3.31 -16.88
N SER A 82 4.33 -2.52 -16.15
CA SER A 82 4.01 -2.06 -14.80
C SER A 82 2.70 -1.28 -14.73
N ASP A 83 2.31 -0.60 -15.83
CA ASP A 83 1.00 0.06 -15.91
C ASP A 83 -0.15 -0.95 -15.90
N ASN A 84 0.06 -2.20 -16.30
CA ASN A 84 -0.98 -3.24 -16.30
C ASN A 84 -0.95 -4.14 -15.05
N VAL A 85 -0.05 -3.84 -14.09
CA VAL A 85 0.07 -4.61 -12.85
C VAL A 85 -0.67 -3.89 -11.73
N ALA A 86 -1.54 -4.62 -11.02
CA ALA A 86 -2.23 -4.13 -9.84
C ALA A 86 -2.02 -5.10 -8.67
N VAL A 87 -1.38 -4.59 -7.62
CA VAL A 87 -1.05 -5.38 -6.44
C VAL A 87 -2.05 -5.11 -5.33
N TRP A 88 -2.64 -6.18 -4.78
CA TRP A 88 -3.31 -6.10 -3.50
C TRP A 88 -2.26 -6.17 -2.40
N PHE A 89 -2.12 -5.06 -1.69
CA PHE A 89 -1.12 -4.86 -0.66
C PHE A 89 -1.84 -4.46 0.62
N CYS A 90 -1.70 -5.28 1.67
CA CYS A 90 -2.58 -5.20 2.85
C CYS A 90 -2.58 -3.81 3.51
N MET A 91 -1.44 -3.11 3.52
CA MET A 91 -1.33 -1.73 4.02
C MET A 91 -2.26 -0.75 3.30
N PHE A 92 -2.48 -0.92 1.99
CA PHE A 92 -3.28 0.01 1.19
C PHE A 92 -4.73 -0.44 1.01
N ASN A 93 -4.97 -1.74 0.88
CA ASN A 93 -6.29 -2.30 0.60
C ASN A 93 -7.17 -2.46 1.84
N ASN A 94 -6.58 -2.78 3.00
CA ASN A 94 -7.36 -2.89 4.23
C ASN A 94 -7.73 -1.51 4.76
N ASN A 95 -8.91 -1.43 5.37
CA ASN A 95 -9.30 -0.24 6.11
C ASN A 95 -8.56 -0.21 7.47
N GLN A 96 -7.50 0.58 7.53
CA GLN A 96 -6.59 0.64 8.68
C GLN A 96 -7.23 1.23 9.95
N HIS A 97 -8.44 1.80 9.83
CA HIS A 97 -9.24 2.33 10.94
C HIS A 97 -10.18 1.28 11.54
N LEU A 98 -10.55 0.25 10.76
CA LEU A 98 -11.40 -0.87 11.20
C LEU A 98 -10.58 -2.06 11.70
N THR A 99 -9.30 -2.14 11.35
CA THR A 99 -8.35 -3.10 11.91
C THR A 99 -7.98 -2.71 13.34
N GLN A 100 -8.95 -2.64 14.24
CA GLN A 100 -8.73 -2.49 15.67
C GLN A 100 -8.45 -3.87 16.27
N GLY A 101 -7.17 -4.14 16.56
CA GLY A 101 -6.71 -4.79 17.79
C GLY A 101 -7.15 -6.22 18.12
N ASN A 102 -8.05 -6.85 17.37
CA ASN A 102 -8.39 -8.25 17.57
C ASN A 102 -7.30 -9.08 16.89
N VAL A 103 -6.23 -9.33 17.63
CA VAL A 103 -5.44 -10.55 17.43
C VAL A 103 -6.44 -11.68 17.63
N VAL A 104 -7.04 -12.15 16.54
CA VAL A 104 -7.73 -13.43 16.55
C VAL A 104 -6.62 -14.47 16.67
N PRO A 105 -6.57 -15.27 17.75
CA PRO A 105 -5.64 -16.37 17.82
C PRO A 105 -5.81 -17.22 16.55
N PHE A 106 -4.70 -17.55 15.89
CA PHE A 106 -4.71 -18.59 14.88
C PHE A 106 -4.92 -19.90 15.64
N ASP A 107 -6.16 -20.33 15.79
CA ASP A 107 -6.48 -21.66 16.29
C ASP A 107 -6.16 -22.67 15.19
N ILE A 108 -5.28 -23.63 15.54
CA ILE A 108 -4.83 -24.75 14.70
C ILE A 108 -5.89 -25.85 14.74
#